data_AF-A0A514XGC4-F1
#
_entry.id   AF-A0A514XGC4-F1
#
_cell.length_a   1.000
_cell.length_b   1.000
_cell.length_c   1.000
_cell.angle_alpha   90.00
_cell.angle_beta   90.00
_cell.angle_gamma   90.00
#
_symmetry.space_group_name_H-M   'P 1'
#
loop_
_entity.id
_entity.type
_entity.pdbx_description
1 polymer ?
#
loop_
_entity_poly.entity_id
_entity_poly.type
_entity_poly.pdbx_seq_one_letter_code
_entity_poly.pdbx_strand_id
1 'polypeptide(L)'
;MKIPDIFEFLNVHHFLKQIYVYRKSVESGFSYQRWADEMGIKDRSYLRQIVTGKRSVNAEISEKLEYNIKFTDLELQYFRALIKYSTADSKNQRDELGKKLVSLIKQKESV
;
A
#
# COMPACT_ATOMS: atom_id res chain seq x y z
N MET A 1 -12.93 13.90 2.56
CA MET A 1 -11.59 13.34 2.86
C MET A 1 -10.78 13.34 1.56
N LYS A 2 -9.45 13.48 1.59
CA LYS A 2 -8.62 13.45 0.37
C LYS A 2 -8.13 12.02 0.09
N ILE A 3 -7.93 11.69 -1.19
CA ILE A 3 -7.32 10.43 -1.61
C ILE A 3 -5.88 10.41 -1.06
N PRO A 4 -5.46 9.35 -0.34
CA PRO A 4 -4.09 9.23 0.15
C PRO A 4 -3.07 9.14 -0.98
N ASP A 5 -2.04 9.96 -0.89
CA ASP A 5 -0.93 9.98 -1.84
C ASP A 5 0.17 9.01 -1.39
N ILE A 6 0.44 7.96 -2.16
CA ILE A 6 1.36 6.90 -1.74
C ILE A 6 2.78 7.41 -1.44
N PHE A 7 3.21 8.49 -2.10
CA PHE A 7 4.55 9.06 -1.93
C PHE A 7 4.75 9.73 -0.57
N GLU A 8 3.68 9.96 0.20
CA GLU A 8 3.74 10.51 1.57
C GLU A 8 4.01 9.44 2.64
N PHE A 9 4.14 8.16 2.24
CA PHE A 9 4.26 7.04 3.19
C PHE A 9 5.62 6.35 3.14
N LEU A 10 6.13 6.01 4.34
CA LEU A 10 7.30 5.15 4.55
C LEU A 10 6.95 3.76 5.12
N ASN A 11 5.65 3.47 5.26
CA ASN A 11 5.16 2.17 5.67
C ASN A 11 3.92 1.78 4.88
N VAL A 12 3.93 0.59 4.27
CA VAL A 12 2.83 0.11 3.43
C VAL A 12 1.53 -0.07 4.20
N HIS A 13 1.58 -0.52 5.46
CA HIS A 13 0.38 -0.73 6.28
C HIS A 13 -0.28 0.59 6.66
N HIS A 14 0.52 1.65 6.90
CA HIS A 14 -0.01 2.99 7.08
C HIS A 14 -0.74 3.50 5.83
N PHE A 15 -0.16 3.31 4.65
CA PHE A 15 -0.83 3.66 3.39
C PHE A 15 -2.16 2.90 3.22
N LEU A 16 -2.16 1.58 3.39
CA LEU A 16 -3.38 0.76 3.29
C LEU A 16 -4.45 1.15 4.30
N LYS A 17 -4.05 1.55 5.52
CA LYS A 17 -4.97 2.07 6.52
C LYS A 17 -5.59 3.39 6.08
N GLN A 18 -4.82 4.31 5.50
CA GLN A 18 -5.36 5.57 4.98
C GLN A 18 -6.29 5.34 3.79
N ILE A 19 -5.97 4.40 2.90
CA ILE A 19 -6.88 3.99 1.81
C ILE A 19 -8.20 3.48 2.37
N TYR A 20 -8.16 2.61 3.39
CA TYR A 20 -9.38 2.11 4.03
C TYR A 20 -10.22 3.25 4.62
N VAL A 21 -9.60 4.18 5.36
CA VAL A 21 -10.33 5.29 6.00
C VAL A 21 -10.90 6.23 4.93
N TYR A 22 -10.13 6.54 3.88
CA TYR A 22 -10.59 7.32 2.75
C TYR A 22 -11.83 6.69 2.11
N ARG A 23 -11.72 5.43 1.65
CA ARG A 23 -12.83 4.71 1.02
C ARG A 23 -14.04 4.61 1.94
N LYS A 24 -13.83 4.34 3.22
CA LYS A 24 -14.92 4.32 4.22
C LYS A 24 -15.64 5.66 4.38
N SER A 25 -14.95 6.77 4.15
CA SER A 25 -15.54 8.11 4.23
C SER A 25 -16.29 8.54 2.98
N VAL A 26 -15.96 7.98 1.81
CA VAL A 26 -16.54 8.40 0.51
C VAL A 26 -17.50 7.36 -0.08
N GLU A 27 -17.35 6.09 0.25
CA GLU A 27 -18.17 4.98 -0.24
C GLU A 27 -19.12 4.51 0.87
N SER A 28 -20.42 4.79 0.71
CA SER A 28 -21.44 4.30 1.64
C SER A 28 -21.41 2.76 1.72
N GLY A 29 -21.46 2.24 2.95
CA GLY A 29 -21.42 0.80 3.22
C GLY A 29 -20.05 0.15 3.04
N PHE A 30 -18.98 0.92 2.81
CA PHE A 30 -17.64 0.36 2.68
C PHE A 30 -17.12 -0.26 3.99
N SER A 31 -16.57 -1.46 3.88
CA SER A 31 -16.15 -2.28 5.02
C SER A 31 -14.98 -3.19 4.62
N TYR A 32 -14.33 -3.82 5.60
CA TYR A 32 -13.30 -4.82 5.30
C TYR A 32 -13.87 -6.03 4.54
N GLN A 33 -15.15 -6.37 4.73
CA GLN A 33 -15.78 -7.45 3.97
C GLN A 33 -15.88 -7.05 2.50
N ARG A 34 -16.49 -5.89 2.22
CA ARG A 34 -16.63 -5.39 0.85
C ARG A 34 -15.29 -5.27 0.13
N TRP A 35 -14.27 -4.75 0.82
CA TRP A 35 -12.94 -4.65 0.22
C TRP A 35 -12.29 -6.02 -0.05
N ALA A 36 -12.50 -6.98 0.85
CA ALA A 36 -12.02 -8.34 0.64
C ALA A 36 -12.71 -9.00 -0.56
N ASP A 37 -14.02 -8.81 -0.71
CA ASP A 37 -14.80 -9.32 -1.84
C ASP A 37 -14.30 -8.72 -3.18
N GLU A 38 -14.08 -7.40 -3.24
CA GLU A 38 -13.50 -6.71 -4.42
C GLU A 38 -12.12 -7.25 -4.80
N MET A 39 -11.30 -7.59 -3.80
CA MET A 39 -9.96 -8.15 -4.00
C MET A 39 -9.94 -9.66 -4.25
N GLY A 40 -11.09 -10.35 -4.19
CA GLY A 40 -11.13 -11.81 -4.23
C GLY A 40 -10.39 -12.46 -3.04
N ILE A 41 -10.43 -11.83 -1.87
CA ILE A 41 -9.90 -12.34 -0.61
C ILE A 41 -11.05 -12.97 0.18
N LYS A 42 -10.93 -14.26 0.51
CA LYS A 42 -11.99 -15.01 1.20
C LYS A 42 -12.25 -14.54 2.63
N ASP A 43 -11.23 -14.04 3.34
CA ASP A 43 -11.31 -13.69 4.75
C ASP A 43 -11.08 -12.19 4.99
N ARG A 44 -12.14 -11.49 5.41
CA ARG A 44 -12.07 -10.07 5.82
C ARG A 44 -11.08 -9.85 6.98
N SER A 45 -10.91 -10.84 7.85
CA SER A 45 -10.03 -10.76 9.01
C SER A 45 -8.58 -10.81 8.57
N TYR A 46 -8.27 -11.62 7.56
CA TYR A 46 -6.97 -11.65 6.91
C TYR A 46 -6.63 -10.30 6.27
N LEU A 47 -7.54 -9.72 5.48
CA LEU A 47 -7.35 -8.37 4.93
C LEU A 47 -7.15 -7.32 6.04
N ARG A 48 -7.96 -7.35 7.10
CA ARG A 48 -7.81 -6.44 8.24
C ARG A 48 -6.44 -6.61 8.92
N GLN A 49 -5.96 -7.84 9.09
CA GLN A 49 -4.63 -8.09 9.66
C GLN A 49 -3.52 -7.50 8.80
N ILE A 50 -3.63 -7.60 7.48
CA ILE A 50 -2.69 -6.93 6.56
C ILE A 50 -2.77 -5.41 6.71
N VAL A 51 -3.96 -4.83 6.67
CA VAL A 51 -4.15 -3.37 6.78
C VAL A 51 -3.64 -2.82 8.13
N THR A 52 -3.75 -3.62 9.20
CA THR A 52 -3.27 -3.23 10.55
C THR A 52 -1.81 -3.58 10.81
N GLY A 53 -1.09 -4.20 9.86
CA GLY A 53 0.31 -4.60 10.04
C GLY A 53 0.52 -5.85 10.89
N LYS A 54 -0.55 -6.57 11.25
CA LYS A 54 -0.46 -7.88 11.93
C LYS A 54 0.00 -9.01 11.00
N ARG A 55 -0.10 -8.81 9.68
CA ARG A 55 0.39 -9.71 8.63
C ARG A 55 1.11 -8.88 7.58
N SER A 56 2.20 -9.42 7.05
CA SER A 56 2.98 -8.81 5.96
C SER A 56 2.21 -8.81 4.64
N VAL A 57 2.56 -7.89 3.74
CA VAL A 57 2.10 -7.93 2.34
C VAL A 57 2.97 -8.93 1.57
N ASN A 58 2.41 -10.10 1.23
CA ASN A 58 3.09 -11.10 0.40
C ASN A 58 2.85 -10.84 -1.10
N ALA A 59 3.41 -11.70 -1.97
CA ALA A 59 3.27 -11.56 -3.42
C ALA A 59 1.81 -11.57 -3.89
N GLU A 60 1.01 -12.54 -3.43
CA GLU A 60 -0.42 -12.65 -3.79
C GLU A 60 -1.20 -11.38 -3.41
N ILE A 61 -0.96 -10.85 -2.22
CA ILE A 61 -1.63 -9.63 -1.74
C ILE A 61 -1.12 -8.39 -2.48
N SER A 62 0.18 -8.33 -2.80
CA SER A 62 0.74 -7.25 -3.63
C SER A 62 0.02 -7.20 -4.96
N GLU A 63 -0.08 -8.32 -5.69
CA GLU A 63 -0.75 -8.40 -6.99
C GLU A 63 -2.22 -7.98 -6.90
N LYS A 64 -2.95 -8.45 -5.89
CA LYS A 64 -4.35 -8.06 -5.66
C LYS A 64 -4.51 -6.56 -5.38
N LEU A 65 -3.60 -5.96 -4.61
CA LEU A 65 -3.60 -4.53 -4.31
C LEU A 65 -3.25 -3.69 -5.54
N GLU A 66 -2.26 -4.12 -6.32
CA GLU A 66 -1.83 -3.46 -7.55
C GLU A 66 -2.98 -3.37 -8.57
N TYR A 67 -3.74 -4.46 -8.72
CA TYR A 67 -4.92 -4.50 -9.60
C TYR A 67 -6.08 -3.63 -9.10
N ASN A 68 -6.32 -3.59 -7.79
CA ASN A 68 -7.48 -2.90 -7.21
C ASN A 68 -7.29 -1.39 -7.01
N ILE A 69 -6.08 -0.93 -6.65
CA ILE A 69 -5.81 0.48 -6.33
C ILE A 69 -5.55 1.30 -7.62
N LYS A 70 -5.26 0.65 -8.75
CA LYS A 70 -5.02 1.29 -10.06
C LYS A 70 -3.92 2.35 -10.01
N PHE A 71 -2.74 1.94 -9.59
CA PHE A 71 -1.55 2.80 -9.58
C PHE A 71 -1.14 3.22 -11.00
N THR A 72 -0.63 4.44 -11.13
CA THR A 72 0.24 4.83 -12.24
C THR A 72 1.57 4.05 -12.19
N ASP A 73 2.32 4.04 -13.30
CA ASP A 73 3.61 3.32 -13.36
C ASP A 73 4.60 3.76 -12.28
N LEU A 74 4.60 5.06 -11.92
CA LEU A 74 5.49 5.58 -10.89
C LEU A 74 5.01 5.20 -9.48
N GLU A 75 3.71 5.30 -9.21
CA GLU A 75 3.13 4.86 -7.94
C GLU A 75 3.32 3.35 -7.73
N LEU A 76 3.20 2.55 -8.78
CA LEU A 76 3.40 1.11 -8.73
C LEU A 76 4.84 0.75 -8.35
N GLN A 77 5.81 1.46 -8.94
CA GLN A 77 7.23 1.31 -8.59
C GLN A 77 7.49 1.72 -7.13
N TYR A 78 6.86 2.80 -6.67
CA TYR A 78 6.95 3.26 -5.29
C TYR A 78 6.32 2.24 -4.34
N PHE A 79 5.11 1.75 -4.62
CA PHE A 79 4.40 0.75 -3.83
C PHE A 79 5.21 -0.52 -3.61
N ARG A 80 5.78 -1.07 -4.69
CA ARG A 80 6.62 -2.28 -4.62
C ARG A 80 7.90 -2.04 -3.82
N ALA A 81 8.51 -0.87 -3.93
CA ALA A 81 9.67 -0.49 -3.12
C ALA A 81 9.27 -0.29 -1.64
N LEU A 82 8.10 0.29 -1.38
CA LEU A 82 7.56 0.56 -0.05
C LEU A 82 7.26 -0.73 0.71
N ILE A 83 6.70 -1.75 0.05
CA ILE A 83 6.51 -3.08 0.65
C ILE A 83 7.85 -3.62 1.15
N LYS A 84 8.86 -3.66 0.27
CA LYS A 84 10.19 -4.17 0.60
C LYS A 84 10.84 -3.37 1.73
N TYR A 85 10.69 -2.04 1.69
CA TYR A 85 11.22 -1.16 2.73
C TYR A 85 10.56 -1.42 4.09
N SER A 86 9.25 -1.65 4.10
CA SER A 86 8.46 -1.92 5.32
C SER A 86 8.82 -3.25 5.98
N THR A 87 9.37 -4.20 5.24
CA THR A 87 9.71 -5.56 5.72
C THR A 87 11.21 -5.84 5.73
N ALA A 88 12.07 -4.85 5.49
CA ALA A 88 13.51 -5.06 5.42
C ALA A 88 14.14 -5.21 6.83
N ASP A 89 14.79 -6.34 7.08
CA ASP A 89 15.42 -6.62 8.38
C ASP A 89 16.82 -6.01 8.50
N SER A 90 17.53 -5.86 7.38
CA SER A 90 18.90 -5.33 7.35
C SER A 90 18.93 -3.82 7.14
N LYS A 91 19.80 -3.13 7.90
CA LYS A 91 20.09 -1.70 7.72
C LYS A 91 20.52 -1.38 6.29
N ASN A 92 21.43 -2.19 5.72
CA ASN A 92 21.92 -1.97 4.36
C ASN A 92 20.78 -2.06 3.32
N GLN A 93 19.86 -3.02 3.48
CA GLN A 93 18.69 -3.12 2.60
C GLN A 93 17.75 -1.92 2.75
N ARG A 94 17.50 -1.46 3.98
CA ARG A 94 16.68 -0.26 4.22
C ARG A 94 17.31 0.99 3.62
N ASP A 95 18.63 1.15 3.71
CA ASP A 95 19.32 2.32 3.17
C ASP A 95 19.21 2.36 1.63
N GLU A 96 19.43 1.23 0.95
CA GLU A 96 19.27 1.13 -0.51
C GLU A 96 17.82 1.36 -0.96
N LEU A 97 16.85 0.76 -0.26
CA LEU A 97 15.43 0.96 -0.56
C LEU A 97 15.00 2.42 -0.27
N GLY A 98 15.52 3.04 0.79
CA GLY A 98 15.26 4.44 1.12
C GLY A 98 15.75 5.39 0.02
N LYS A 99 16.97 5.18 -0.49
CA LYS A 99 17.48 5.93 -1.67
C LYS A 99 16.56 5.76 -2.88
N LYS A 100 16.06 4.54 -3.12
CA LYS A 100 15.13 4.27 -4.22
C LYS A 100 13.80 5.02 -4.05
N LEU A 101 13.23 5.02 -2.84
CA LEU A 101 11.99 5.77 -2.55
C LEU A 101 12.18 7.27 -2.82
N VAL A 102 13.27 7.86 -2.33
CA VAL A 102 13.59 9.28 -2.56
C VAL A 102 13.77 9.59 -4.04
N SER A 103 14.42 8.71 -4.81
CA SER A 103 14.56 8.87 -6.27
C SER A 103 13.21 8.92 -6.97
N LEU A 104 12.28 8.04 -6.59
CA LEU A 104 10.93 8.00 -7.17
C LEU A 104 10.10 9.23 -6.81
N ILE A 105 10.26 9.78 -5.60
CA ILE A 105 9.62 11.06 -5.21
C ILE A 105 10.13 12.20 -6.09
N LYS A 106 11.44 12.30 -6.32
CA LYS A 106 12.01 13.33 -7.21
C LYS A 106 11.52 13.21 -8.65
N GLN A 107 11.34 11.99 -9.14
CA GLN A 107 10.78 11.76 -10.48
C GLN A 107 9.35 12.29 -10.58
N LYS A 108 8.52 12.09 -9.55
CA LYS A 108 7.16 12.63 -9.50
C LYS A 108 7.14 14.15 -9.59
N GLU A 109 8.06 14.84 -8.93
CA GLU A 109 8.16 16.31 -8.94
C GLU A 109 8.66 16.88 -10.27
N SER A 110 9.23 16.04 -11.13
CA SER A 110 9.77 16.44 -12.44
C SER A 110 8.76 16.28 -13.60
N VAL A 111 7.55 15.79 -13.30
CA VAL A 111 6.44 15.55 -14.24
C VAL A 111 5.32 16.54 -13.95
#